data_AF-Q4VZW9-F1
#
_entry.id   AF-Q4VZW9-F1
#
_cell.length_a   1.000
_cell.length_b   1.000
_cell.length_c   1.000
_cell.angle_alpha   90.00
_cell.angle_beta   90.00
_cell.angle_gamma   90.00
#
_symmetry.space_group_name_H-M   'P 1'
#
loop_
_entity.id
_entity.type
_entity.pdbx_description
1 polymer ?
#
loop_
_entity_poly.entity_id
_entity_poly.type
_entity_poly.pdbx_seq_one_letter_code
_entity_poly.pdbx_strand_id
1 'polypeptide(L)'
;SYRPISLLSSLSKLFEKVIYSRLLDFTNDNNIILNEQFGFRKGHNTAHQLTRVTKIIKQNKLESKSTAMALLDVEKAFDNVWHDGLIHKLYLYGFPMYLIKIIQHYLSERSFRVFLNGIASGLFNIDAGVPQGS
;
A
#
# COMPACT_ATOMS: atom_id res chain seq x y z
N SER A 1 -4.39 -19.48 -2.51
CA SER A 1 -4.16 -18.36 -3.45
C SER A 1 -2.69 -18.27 -3.80
N TYR A 2 -2.37 -18.18 -5.09
CA TYR A 2 -1.03 -17.80 -5.54
C TYR A 2 -0.88 -16.28 -5.45
N ARG A 3 0.24 -15.79 -4.90
CA ARG A 3 0.62 -14.37 -4.91
C ARG A 3 1.85 -14.19 -5.80
N PRO A 4 1.69 -13.69 -7.04
CA PRO A 4 2.83 -13.51 -7.92
C PRO A 4 3.75 -12.41 -7.37
N ILE A 5 5.05 -12.72 -7.25
CA ILE A 5 6.08 -11.76 -6.83
C ILE A 5 6.71 -11.16 -8.09
N SER A 6 6.74 -9.85 -8.17
CA SER A 6 7.44 -9.11 -9.23
C SER A 6 8.93 -9.03 -8.91
N LEU A 7 9.75 -9.73 -9.69
CA LEU A 7 11.21 -9.62 -9.63
C LEU A 7 11.67 -8.38 -10.40
N LEU A 8 11.91 -7.30 -9.67
CA LEU A 8 12.47 -6.06 -10.22
C LEU A 8 14.00 -6.09 -10.23
N SER A 9 14.59 -5.36 -11.18
CA SER A 9 16.03 -5.15 -11.24
C SER A 9 16.55 -4.42 -9.99
N SER A 10 17.81 -4.63 -9.63
CA SER A 10 18.43 -3.95 -8.48
C SER A 10 18.39 -2.42 -8.63
N LEU A 11 18.51 -1.90 -9.86
CA LEU A 11 18.41 -0.47 -10.14
C LEU A 11 17.00 0.05 -9.87
N SER A 12 15.97 -0.69 -10.28
CA SER A 12 14.57 -0.36 -10.02
C SER A 12 14.28 -0.28 -8.52
N LYS A 13 14.77 -1.25 -7.73
CA LYS A 13 14.59 -1.26 -6.27
C LYS A 13 15.28 -0.07 -5.60
N LEU A 14 16.47 0.30 -6.07
CA LEU A 14 17.17 1.49 -5.55
C LEU A 14 16.36 2.76 -5.85
N PHE A 15 15.85 2.89 -7.06
CA PHE A 15 15.01 4.01 -7.46
C PHE A 15 13.73 4.09 -6.61
N GLU A 16 13.03 2.97 -6.44
CA GLU A 16 11.84 2.88 -5.58
C GLU A 16 12.13 3.28 -4.14
N LYS A 17 13.27 2.89 -3.59
CA LYS A 17 13.69 3.31 -2.24
C LYS A 17 13.85 4.82 -2.12
N VAL A 18 14.39 5.48 -3.15
CA VAL A 18 14.52 6.96 -3.18
C VAL A 18 13.14 7.62 -3.26
N ILE A 19 12.25 7.12 -4.12
CA ILE A 19 10.89 7.63 -4.23
C ILE A 19 10.10 7.41 -2.94
N TYR A 20 10.20 6.22 -2.34
CA TYR A 20 9.59 5.88 -1.07
C TYR A 20 10.00 6.85 0.05
N SER A 21 11.30 7.16 0.16
CA SER A 21 11.78 8.12 1.16
C SER A 21 11.10 9.49 1.00
N ARG A 22 11.06 10.01 -0.23
CA ARG A 22 10.44 11.32 -0.52
C ARG A 22 8.95 11.34 -0.24
N LEU A 23 8.24 10.26 -0.56
CA LEU A 23 6.83 10.11 -0.25
C LEU A 23 6.60 10.06 1.25
N LEU A 24 7.44 9.33 1.98
CA LEU A 24 7.35 9.19 3.43
C LEU A 24 7.59 10.52 4.14
N ASP A 25 8.61 11.27 3.72
CA ASP A 25 8.92 12.59 4.27
C ASP A 25 7.71 13.53 4.09
N PHE A 26 7.20 13.66 2.86
CA PHE A 26 6.02 14.49 2.59
C PHE A 26 4.78 14.06 3.40
N THR A 27 4.59 12.75 3.53
CA THR A 27 3.46 12.17 4.26
C THR A 27 3.52 12.49 5.75
N ASN A 28 4.71 12.44 6.35
CA ASN A 28 4.91 12.75 7.76
C ASN A 28 4.81 14.25 8.03
N ASP A 29 5.43 15.08 7.17
CA ASP A 29 5.43 16.54 7.32
C ASP A 29 4.02 17.13 7.26
N ASN A 30 3.14 16.52 6.44
CA ASN A 30 1.76 16.96 6.26
C ASN A 30 0.73 16.16 7.08
N ASN A 31 1.17 15.23 7.94
CA ASN A 31 0.29 14.37 8.76
C ASN A 31 -0.84 13.67 7.96
N ILE A 32 -0.52 13.18 6.76
CA ILE A 32 -1.52 12.61 5.83
C ILE A 32 -2.07 11.28 6.37
N ILE A 33 -1.22 10.49 7.04
CA ILE A 33 -1.59 9.16 7.55
C ILE A 33 -2.09 9.28 8.99
N LEU A 34 -3.32 8.80 9.20
CA LEU A 34 -3.97 8.75 10.51
C LEU A 34 -3.14 8.00 11.55
N ASN A 35 -3.20 8.43 12.80
CA ASN A 35 -2.49 7.81 13.92
C ASN A 35 -2.99 6.38 14.23
N GLU A 36 -4.20 6.06 13.79
CA GLU A 36 -4.81 4.74 13.85
C GLU A 36 -4.26 3.76 12.82
N GLN A 37 -3.43 4.21 11.86
CA GLN A 37 -2.81 3.33 10.88
C GLN A 37 -1.46 2.81 11.38
N PHE A 38 -1.43 1.52 11.72
CA PHE A 38 -0.24 0.83 12.23
C PHE A 38 0.50 0.02 11.14
N GLY A 39 -0.22 -0.40 10.09
CA GLY A 39 0.36 -1.16 8.99
C GLY A 39 1.32 -0.30 8.16
N PHE A 40 2.45 -0.90 7.76
CA PHE A 40 3.47 -0.27 6.91
C PHE A 40 4.01 1.08 7.42
N ARG A 41 3.92 1.33 8.73
CA ARG A 41 4.38 2.58 9.37
C ARG A 41 5.57 2.32 10.28
N LYS A 42 6.61 3.15 10.15
CA LYS A 42 7.81 3.06 10.99
C LYS A 42 7.44 3.23 12.48
N GLY A 43 8.04 2.41 13.34
CA GLY A 43 7.81 2.44 14.79
C GLY A 43 6.46 1.85 15.24
N HIS A 44 5.64 1.33 14.32
CA HIS A 44 4.37 0.69 14.62
C HIS A 44 4.44 -0.81 14.31
N ASN A 45 3.70 -1.59 15.08
CA ASN A 45 3.60 -3.03 14.89
C ASN A 45 2.19 -3.51 15.24
N THR A 46 1.92 -4.79 14.98
CA THR A 46 0.62 -5.42 15.24
C THR A 46 0.28 -5.49 16.72
N ALA A 47 1.27 -5.59 17.61
CA ALA A 47 1.06 -5.61 19.04
C ALA A 47 0.50 -4.27 19.54
N HIS A 48 1.01 -3.14 19.06
CA HIS A 48 0.49 -1.81 19.42
C HIS A 48 -1.00 -1.67 19.05
N GLN A 49 -1.39 -2.14 17.85
CA GLN A 49 -2.79 -2.10 17.43
C GLN A 49 -3.67 -3.03 18.28
N LEU A 50 -3.19 -4.24 18.61
CA LEU A 50 -3.90 -5.17 19.49
C LEU A 50 -4.10 -4.57 20.89
N THR A 51 -3.07 -3.94 21.46
CA THR A 51 -3.16 -3.26 22.75
C THR A 51 -4.19 -2.13 22.71
N ARG A 52 -4.21 -1.31 21.65
CA ARG A 52 -5.21 -0.24 21.47
C ARG A 52 -6.63 -0.79 21.47
N VAL A 53 -6.89 -1.78 20.63
CA VAL A 53 -8.22 -2.41 20.50
C VAL A 53 -8.65 -3.03 21.84
N THR A 54 -7.76 -3.75 22.50
CA THR A 54 -8.02 -4.37 23.81
C THR A 54 -8.34 -3.32 24.88
N LYS A 55 -7.64 -2.18 24.87
CA LYS A 55 -7.89 -1.07 25.80
C LYS A 55 -9.29 -0.49 25.61
N ILE A 56 -9.72 -0.27 24.37
CA ILE A 56 -11.07 0.24 24.05
C ILE A 56 -12.15 -0.73 24.56
N ILE A 57 -12.00 -2.03 24.28
CA ILE A 57 -12.95 -3.05 24.73
C ILE A 57 -13.02 -3.08 26.27
N LYS A 58 -11.87 -3.07 26.94
CA LYS A 58 -11.82 -3.07 28.42
C LYS A 58 -12.47 -1.81 29.00
N GLN A 59 -12.20 -0.65 28.43
CA GLN A 59 -12.79 0.62 28.89
C GLN A 59 -14.31 0.62 28.72
N ASN A 60 -14.82 0.25 27.55
CA ASN A 60 -16.27 0.16 27.33
C ASN A 60 -16.94 -0.83 28.28
N LYS A 61 -16.28 -1.95 28.59
CA LYS A 61 -16.79 -2.92 29.56
C LYS A 61 -16.90 -2.32 30.97
N LEU A 62 -15.93 -1.52 31.41
CA LEU A 62 -15.99 -0.82 32.69
C LEU A 62 -17.12 0.21 32.75
N GLU A 63 -17.42 0.84 31.61
CA GLU A 63 -18.53 1.80 31.46
C GLU A 63 -19.88 1.13 31.18
N SER A 64 -19.97 -0.20 31.30
CA SER A 64 -21.17 -1.00 31.01
C SER A 64 -21.76 -0.78 29.61
N LYS A 65 -20.91 -0.42 28.63
CA LYS A 65 -21.30 -0.23 27.22
C LYS A 65 -21.16 -1.53 26.44
N SER A 66 -22.17 -1.84 25.63
CA SER A 66 -22.05 -2.90 24.61
C SER A 66 -21.06 -2.48 23.52
N THR A 67 -20.15 -3.38 23.16
CA THR A 67 -19.12 -3.15 22.13
C THR A 67 -19.26 -4.18 21.03
N ALA A 68 -19.30 -3.72 19.78
CA ALA A 68 -19.25 -4.56 18.59
C ALA A 68 -18.02 -4.18 17.74
N MET A 69 -17.50 -5.13 16.97
CA MET A 69 -16.35 -4.93 16.10
C MET A 69 -16.67 -5.44 14.70
N ALA A 70 -16.45 -4.58 13.70
CA ALA A 70 -16.47 -4.97 12.30
C ALA A 70 -15.02 -5.11 11.81
N LEU A 71 -14.68 -6.30 11.30
CA LEU A 71 -13.39 -6.59 10.69
C LEU A 71 -13.60 -6.65 9.17
N LEU A 72 -12.87 -5.79 8.45
CA LEU A 72 -12.92 -5.71 6.99
C LEU A 72 -11.60 -6.18 6.42
N ASP A 73 -11.67 -7.06 5.43
CA ASP A 73 -10.52 -7.51 4.66
C ASP A 73 -10.80 -7.27 3.18
N VAL A 74 -9.83 -6.71 2.46
CA VAL A 74 -9.96 -6.39 1.04
C VAL A 74 -9.30 -7.50 0.23
N GLU A 75 -10.10 -8.23 -0.55
CA GLU A 75 -9.56 -9.28 -1.41
C GLU A 75 -8.56 -8.69 -2.42
N LYS A 76 -7.36 -9.28 -2.47
CA LYS A 76 -6.28 -8.90 -3.42
C LYS A 76 -6.02 -7.39 -3.46
N ALA A 77 -5.94 -6.76 -2.28
CA ALA A 77 -5.82 -5.30 -2.14
C ALA A 77 -4.76 -4.65 -3.04
N PHE A 78 -3.60 -5.30 -3.21
CA PHE A 78 -2.53 -4.79 -4.08
C PHE A 78 -2.80 -5.00 -5.57
N ASP A 79 -3.55 -6.03 -5.97
CA ASP A 79 -3.86 -6.31 -7.37
C ASP A 79 -5.06 -5.48 -7.86
N ASN A 80 -5.86 -4.95 -6.93
CA ASN A 80 -7.09 -4.18 -7.20
C ASN A 80 -6.93 -2.66 -7.04
N VAL A 81 -5.70 -2.15 -6.97
CA VAL A 81 -5.47 -0.70 -6.86
C VAL A 81 -5.90 0.00 -8.14
N TRP A 82 -6.93 0.84 -8.06
CA TRP A 82 -7.35 1.70 -9.16
C TRP A 82 -6.36 2.87 -9.33
N HIS A 83 -5.66 2.90 -10.46
CA HIS A 83 -4.58 3.86 -10.71
C HIS A 83 -5.08 5.30 -10.74
N ASP A 84 -6.17 5.61 -11.44
CA ASP A 84 -6.67 7.00 -11.51
C ASP A 84 -7.09 7.50 -10.14
N GLY A 85 -7.75 6.65 -9.34
CA GLY A 85 -8.13 6.97 -7.97
C GLY A 85 -6.92 7.22 -7.06
N LEU A 86 -5.83 6.46 -7.24
CA LEU A 86 -4.57 6.70 -6.53
C LEU A 86 -3.95 8.04 -6.93
N ILE A 87 -3.82 8.31 -8.23
CA ILE A 87 -3.26 9.56 -8.74
C ILE A 87 -4.10 10.77 -8.29
N HIS A 88 -5.41 10.66 -8.35
CA HIS A 88 -6.34 11.68 -7.86
C HIS A 88 -6.13 11.98 -6.38
N LYS A 89 -5.97 10.95 -5.53
CA LYS A 89 -5.66 11.14 -4.10
C LYS A 89 -4.33 11.87 -3.89
N LEU A 90 -3.29 11.56 -4.66
CA LEU A 90 -2.00 12.25 -4.54
C LEU A 90 -2.14 13.74 -4.89
N TYR A 91 -2.96 14.08 -5.90
CA TYR A 91 -3.30 15.47 -6.19
C TYR A 91 -4.04 16.15 -5.03
N LEU A 92 -5.08 15.50 -4.49
CA LEU A 92 -5.88 16.04 -3.39
C LEU A 92 -5.05 16.28 -2.12
N TYR A 93 -4.10 15.41 -1.81
CA TYR A 93 -3.19 15.56 -0.67
C TYR A 93 -2.02 16.52 -0.94
N GLY A 94 -1.94 17.12 -2.13
CA GLY A 94 -0.96 18.16 -2.44
C GLY A 94 0.47 17.67 -2.68
N PHE A 95 0.65 16.40 -3.06
CA PHE A 95 1.99 15.88 -3.35
C PHE A 95 2.69 16.69 -4.47
N PRO A 96 4.02 16.85 -4.41
CA PRO A 96 4.77 17.51 -5.47
C PRO A 96 4.50 16.90 -6.85
N MET A 97 4.23 17.76 -7.83
CA MET A 97 3.86 17.34 -9.20
C MET A 97 4.86 16.36 -9.82
N TYR A 98 6.16 16.52 -9.56
CA TYR A 98 7.18 15.62 -10.09
C TYR A 98 7.05 14.20 -9.52
N LEU A 99 6.66 14.03 -8.25
CA LEU A 99 6.42 12.71 -7.66
C LEU A 99 5.17 12.07 -8.25
N ILE A 100 4.10 12.85 -8.42
CA ILE A 100 2.85 12.36 -9.02
C ILE A 100 3.13 11.85 -10.43
N LYS A 101 3.84 12.61 -11.26
CA LYS A 101 4.21 12.20 -12.63
C LYS A 101 5.06 10.94 -12.65
N ILE A 102 6.04 10.81 -11.74
CA ILE A 102 6.87 9.60 -11.63
C ILE A 102 5.99 8.39 -11.30
N ILE A 103 5.08 8.50 -10.34
CA ILE A 103 4.18 7.40 -9.95
C ILE A 103 3.22 7.05 -11.09
N GLN A 104 2.65 8.07 -11.75
CA GLN A 104 1.77 7.87 -12.89
C GLN A 104 2.48 7.09 -14.00
N HIS A 105 3.67 7.55 -14.43
CA HIS A 105 4.46 6.83 -15.43
C HIS A 105 4.90 5.44 -14.99
N TYR A 106 5.18 5.25 -13.71
CA TYR A 106 5.54 3.95 -13.16
C TYR A 106 4.38 2.94 -13.25
N LEU A 107 3.14 3.41 -13.12
CA LEU A 107 1.93 2.57 -13.13
C LEU A 107 1.32 2.38 -14.52
N SER A 108 1.53 3.31 -15.45
CA SER A 108 0.98 3.26 -16.82
C SER A 108 1.68 2.22 -17.72
N GLU A 109 0.93 1.68 -18.69
CA GLU A 109 1.43 0.80 -19.77
C GLU A 109 2.24 -0.41 -19.28
N ARG A 110 1.84 -0.94 -18.11
CA ARG A 110 2.52 -2.09 -17.54
C ARG A 110 2.04 -3.37 -18.19
N SER A 111 2.98 -4.25 -18.51
CA SER A 111 2.72 -5.62 -18.89
C SER A 111 3.50 -6.60 -18.03
N PHE A 112 3.01 -7.82 -17.92
CA PHE A 112 3.70 -8.92 -17.26
C PHE A 112 3.64 -10.18 -18.13
N ARG A 113 4.54 -11.11 -17.83
CA ARG A 113 4.50 -12.48 -18.32
C ARG A 113 4.93 -13.42 -17.20
N VAL A 114 4.43 -14.64 -17.24
CA VAL A 114 4.75 -15.69 -16.28
C VAL A 114 5.81 -16.60 -16.87
N PHE A 115 6.84 -16.92 -16.09
CA PHE A 115 7.84 -17.90 -16.44
C PHE A 115 7.65 -19.15 -15.59
N LEU A 116 7.47 -20.30 -16.24
CA LEU A 116 7.33 -21.59 -15.58
C LEU A 116 8.10 -22.66 -16.37
N ASN A 117 9.02 -23.37 -15.70
CA ASN A 117 9.81 -24.46 -16.30
C ASN A 117 10.53 -24.08 -17.61
N GLY A 118 11.08 -22.86 -17.69
CA GLY A 118 11.77 -22.35 -18.88
C GLY A 118 10.85 -21.88 -20.00
N ILE A 119 9.53 -21.98 -19.83
CA ILE A 119 8.53 -21.51 -20.80
C ILE A 119 7.97 -20.18 -20.32
N ALA A 120 7.94 -19.20 -21.21
CA ALA A 120 7.31 -17.90 -20.98
C ALA A 120 5.87 -17.92 -21.51
N SER A 121 4.93 -17.35 -20.75
CA SER A 121 3.60 -17.02 -21.26
C SER A 121 3.66 -15.87 -22.27
N GLY A 122 2.53 -15.57 -22.91
CA GLY A 122 2.33 -14.30 -23.59
C GLY A 122 2.46 -13.09 -22.65
N LEU A 123 2.56 -11.90 -23.25
CA LEU A 123 2.48 -10.63 -22.53
C LEU A 123 1.01 -10.33 -22.22
N PHE A 124 0.75 -9.95 -20.97
CA PHE A 124 -0.55 -9.53 -20.49
C PHE A 124 -0.45 -8.10 -19.96
N ASN A 125 -1.45 -7.28 -20.26
CA ASN A 125 -1.53 -5.91 -19.75
C ASN A 125 -2.02 -5.89 -18.30
N ILE A 126 -1.59 -4.88 -17.54
CA ILE A 126 -2.00 -4.63 -16.15
C ILE A 126 -2.82 -3.35 -16.11
N ASP A 127 -4.13 -3.48 -15.99
CA ASP A 127 -5.05 -2.34 -15.91
C ASP A 127 -5.29 -1.86 -14.47
N ALA A 128 -4.93 -2.68 -13.48
CA ALA A 128 -5.06 -2.36 -12.05
C ALA A 128 -3.97 -3.06 -11.22
N GLY A 129 -3.69 -2.47 -10.05
CA GLY A 129 -2.79 -3.05 -9.07
C GLY A 129 -1.36 -2.53 -9.11
N VAL A 130 -0.56 -2.96 -8.14
CA VAL A 130 0.84 -2.57 -7.92
C VAL A 130 1.71 -3.82 -7.79
N PRO A 131 3.00 -3.76 -8.17
CA PRO A 131 3.86 -4.94 -8.13
C PRO A 131 4.16 -5.37 -6.68
N GLN A 132 3.79 -6.61 -6.34
CA GLN A 132 4.12 -7.20 -5.03
C GLN A 132 5.57 -7.68 -5.02
N GLY A 133 6.41 -7.17 -4.11
CA GLY A 133 7.84 -7.54 -4.01
C GLY A 133 8.83 -6.48 -4.52
N SER A 134 8.33 -5.27 -4.78
CA SER A 134 9.11 -4.03 -4.94
C SER A 134 9.64 -3.54 -3.60
#